data_AF-A0A2D6PZ65-F1
#
_entry.id   AF-A0A2D6PZ65-F1
#
_cell.length_a   1.000
_cell.length_b   1.000
_cell.length_c   1.000
_cell.angle_alpha   90.00
_cell.angle_beta   90.00
_cell.angle_gamma   90.00
#
_symmetry.space_group_name_H-M   'P 1'
#
loop_
_entity.id
_entity.type
_entity.pdbx_description
1 polymer ?
#
loop_
_entity_poly.entity_id
_entity_poly.type
_entity_poly.pdbx_seq_one_letter_code
_entity_poly.pdbx_strand_id
1 'polypeptide(L)'
;MSSVRTLRPIRSLASALAIAVVCLLLTAPLVAHVVLDCPNGGVVLIAGTTYTIVWHVQIGHNTQNWDLWYSTTGPNGPWIPIVMDLPAGNTSSGAVHSYVWTVPAAFSSQVRIRVRQDNSGQDYEDISNGDNSIVMSPLSASPATMSVATGGTQMFTLSAGPSYGDLGYLLAGSASGTSPATSIGNGITIPLVQDAWTSFSIALPNPLYQDTFGVLDLNGQATASFTLPSGLPPSLIGLSVWHAFAVATTTQVVLGSNAVEMVFTP
;
A
#
# COMPACT_ATOMS: atom_id res chain seq x y z
N MET A 1 83.71 52.26 10.33
CA MET A 1 84.33 51.42 9.29
C MET A 1 83.28 50.44 8.80
N SER A 2 82.77 50.68 7.60
CA SER A 2 81.67 49.94 6.97
C SER A 2 82.21 48.72 6.23
N SER A 3 81.54 47.57 6.36
CA SER A 3 81.75 46.36 5.56
C SER A 3 80.38 45.69 5.40
N VAL A 4 79.66 45.87 4.28
CA VAL A 4 79.74 45.18 2.98
C VAL A 4 78.78 43.98 2.87
N ARG A 5 77.92 44.08 1.84
CA ARG A 5 77.27 43.03 1.01
C ARG A 5 76.11 42.20 1.60
N THR A 6 74.88 42.47 1.16
CA THR A 6 74.11 41.88 0.02
C THR A 6 73.52 40.50 0.30
N LEU A 7 72.20 40.35 0.12
CA LEU A 7 71.56 39.35 -0.77
C LEU A 7 70.03 39.57 -0.81
N ARG A 8 69.45 39.41 -2.02
CA ARG A 8 68.01 39.47 -2.36
C ARG A 8 67.32 38.09 -2.09
N PRO A 9 66.10 37.79 -2.59
CA PRO A 9 64.76 38.16 -2.11
C PRO A 9 63.84 36.94 -1.80
N ILE A 10 62.54 37.22 -1.57
CA ILE A 10 61.31 36.40 -1.80
C ILE A 10 60.79 35.44 -0.70
N ARG A 11 59.44 35.48 -0.57
CA ARG A 11 58.45 34.48 -0.11
C ARG A 11 58.10 34.61 1.38
N SER A 12 56.86 34.55 1.84
CA SER A 12 55.54 34.27 1.27
C SER A 12 54.55 34.52 2.42
N LEU A 13 53.42 35.22 2.21
CA LEU A 13 52.37 35.30 3.23
C LEU A 13 51.80 33.89 3.44
N ALA A 14 52.00 33.33 4.63
CA ALA A 14 51.24 32.20 5.13
C ALA A 14 50.47 32.64 6.38
N SER A 15 49.16 32.76 6.21
CA SER A 15 48.16 33.01 7.23
C SER A 15 48.15 31.89 8.28
N ALA A 16 48.23 32.24 9.56
CA ALA A 16 47.94 31.31 10.66
C ALA A 16 46.59 31.68 11.28
N LEU A 17 45.53 31.00 10.83
CA LEU A 17 44.23 31.00 11.49
C LEU A 17 44.18 29.76 12.39
N ALA A 18 44.11 29.96 13.70
CA ALA A 18 43.92 28.88 14.66
C ALA A 18 42.49 28.31 14.52
N ILE A 19 42.38 27.04 14.10
CA ILE A 19 41.11 26.31 14.11
C ILE A 19 40.99 25.66 15.49
N ALA A 20 40.05 26.15 16.30
CA ALA A 20 39.56 25.42 17.45
C ALA A 20 38.86 24.16 16.95
N VAL A 21 39.42 22.99 17.25
CA VAL A 21 38.73 21.70 17.10
C VAL A 21 37.64 21.66 18.16
N VAL A 22 36.45 22.11 17.80
CA VAL A 22 35.25 21.71 18.52
C VAL A 22 35.10 20.21 18.27
N CYS A 23 35.42 19.40 19.27
CA CYS A 23 34.93 18.03 19.34
C CYS A 23 33.41 18.10 19.29
N LEU A 24 32.85 17.93 18.10
CA LEU A 24 31.48 17.51 17.94
C LEU A 24 31.39 16.18 18.69
N LEU A 25 30.82 16.19 19.90
CA LEU A 25 30.24 14.98 20.46
C LEU A 25 29.24 14.50 19.42
N LEU A 26 29.62 13.51 18.60
CA LEU A 26 28.66 12.64 18.00
C LEU A 26 27.87 12.07 19.16
N THR A 27 26.66 12.59 19.39
CA THR A 27 25.65 11.81 20.09
C THR A 27 25.58 10.51 19.31
N ALA A 28 25.97 9.40 19.95
CA ALA A 28 25.63 8.08 19.42
C ALA A 28 24.14 8.13 19.03
N PRO A 29 23.72 7.49 17.92
CA PRO A 29 22.29 7.29 17.71
C PRO A 29 21.75 6.72 19.01
N LEU A 30 20.68 7.34 19.55
CA LEU A 30 19.90 6.74 20.62
C LEU A 30 19.58 5.33 20.12
N VAL A 31 20.23 4.31 20.69
CA VAL A 31 20.09 2.96 20.14
C VAL A 31 18.63 2.59 20.36
N ALA A 32 17.87 2.49 19.28
CA ALA A 32 16.50 2.01 19.34
C ALA A 32 16.54 0.61 19.96
N HIS A 33 15.66 0.29 20.91
CA HIS A 33 15.65 -1.02 21.57
C HIS A 33 14.74 -2.01 20.84
N VAL A 34 13.72 -1.47 20.17
CA VAL A 34 12.89 -2.12 19.15
C VAL A 34 13.06 -1.33 17.85
N VAL A 35 12.99 -2.00 16.71
CA VAL A 35 13.01 -1.37 15.39
C VAL A 35 11.84 -1.88 14.55
N LEU A 36 11.04 -0.97 14.01
CA LEU A 36 9.98 -1.27 13.05
C LEU A 36 10.57 -1.41 11.64
N ASP A 37 10.49 -2.60 11.08
CA ASP A 37 11.09 -2.91 9.77
C ASP A 37 10.16 -2.57 8.61
N CYS A 38 8.87 -2.91 8.71
CA CYS A 38 7.88 -2.55 7.71
C CYS A 38 6.45 -2.47 8.29
N PRO A 39 5.62 -1.54 7.81
CA PRO A 39 5.93 -0.51 6.81
C PRO A 39 6.69 0.68 7.44
N ASN A 40 7.81 1.09 6.82
CA ASN A 40 8.77 2.03 7.41
C ASN A 40 8.98 3.32 6.59
N GLY A 41 7.94 3.72 5.83
CA GLY A 41 7.94 4.90 4.96
C GLY A 41 7.88 4.54 3.47
N GLY A 42 7.13 5.32 2.70
CA GLY A 42 6.94 5.16 1.25
C GLY A 42 6.03 4.00 0.83
N VAL A 43 5.53 3.19 1.78
CA VAL A 43 4.64 2.07 1.47
C VAL A 43 3.24 2.57 1.14
N VAL A 44 2.65 2.04 0.07
CA VAL A 44 1.24 2.23 -0.28
C VAL A 44 0.44 1.05 0.24
N LEU A 45 -0.39 1.29 1.25
CA LEU A 45 -1.29 0.33 1.87
C LEU A 45 -2.65 0.40 1.17
N ILE A 46 -3.24 -0.75 0.86
CA ILE A 46 -4.55 -0.80 0.21
C ILE A 46 -5.63 -1.04 1.25
N ALA A 47 -6.57 -0.10 1.36
CA ALA A 47 -7.70 -0.18 2.28
C ALA A 47 -8.48 -1.49 2.11
N GLY A 48 -8.81 -2.13 3.23
CA GLY A 48 -9.57 -3.38 3.30
C GLY A 48 -8.75 -4.64 3.03
N THR A 49 -7.46 -4.52 2.69
CA THR A 49 -6.55 -5.67 2.52
C THR A 49 -5.76 -5.95 3.79
N THR A 50 -5.15 -7.13 3.87
CA THR A 50 -4.21 -7.47 4.94
C THR A 50 -2.79 -7.06 4.58
N TYR A 51 -2.06 -6.47 5.52
CA TYR A 51 -0.65 -6.14 5.41
C TYR A 51 0.12 -6.70 6.61
N THR A 52 1.28 -7.32 6.37
CA THR A 52 2.12 -7.85 7.45
C THR A 52 3.05 -6.76 7.97
N ILE A 53 2.85 -6.35 9.22
CA ILE A 53 3.75 -5.48 9.97
C ILE A 53 4.90 -6.36 10.51
N VAL A 54 6.13 -5.89 10.39
CA VAL A 54 7.33 -6.60 10.86
C VAL A 54 8.19 -5.65 11.68
N TRP A 55 8.70 -6.15 12.79
CA TRP A 55 9.65 -5.46 13.66
C TRP A 55 10.64 -6.46 14.26
N HIS A 56 11.76 -5.97 14.78
CA HIS A 56 12.72 -6.80 15.49
C HIS A 56 13.20 -6.18 16.79
N VAL A 57 13.65 -7.06 17.68
CA VAL A 57 14.31 -6.69 18.94
C VAL A 57 15.73 -6.25 18.62
N GLN A 58 16.07 -4.98 18.81
CA GLN A 58 17.44 -4.50 18.66
C GLN A 58 18.25 -4.78 19.93
N ILE A 59 17.64 -4.58 21.11
CA ILE A 59 18.22 -4.88 22.42
C ILE A 59 17.22 -5.75 23.21
N GLY A 60 17.69 -6.87 23.75
CA GLY A 60 16.85 -7.80 24.50
C GLY A 60 16.47 -7.26 25.88
N HIS A 61 15.20 -7.46 26.26
CA HIS A 61 14.64 -7.07 27.55
C HIS A 61 13.69 -8.15 28.10
N ASN A 62 13.19 -7.91 29.32
CA ASN A 62 12.08 -8.63 29.94
C ASN A 62 10.72 -8.16 29.36
N THR A 63 10.57 -8.29 28.04
CA THR A 63 9.35 -7.92 27.31
C THR A 63 8.14 -8.67 27.87
N GLN A 64 7.08 -7.94 28.18
CA GLN A 64 5.81 -8.48 28.66
C GLN A 64 4.87 -8.76 27.48
N ASN A 65 4.69 -7.76 26.61
CA ASN A 65 3.87 -7.85 25.42
C ASN A 65 4.35 -6.88 24.32
N TRP A 66 3.65 -6.86 23.20
CA TRP A 66 3.78 -5.86 22.15
C TRP A 66 2.44 -5.18 21.87
N ASP A 67 2.51 -3.88 21.62
CA ASP A 67 1.36 -3.10 21.19
C ASP A 67 1.67 -2.39 19.87
N LEU A 68 0.69 -2.38 18.96
CA LEU A 68 0.80 -1.75 17.65
C LEU A 68 -0.29 -0.69 17.48
N TRP A 69 0.09 0.45 16.89
CA TRP A 69 -0.82 1.52 16.51
C TRP A 69 -0.56 2.01 15.10
N TYR A 70 -1.55 2.68 14.54
CA TYR A 70 -1.37 3.54 13.38
C TYR A 70 -1.90 4.96 13.65
N SER A 71 -1.43 5.91 12.85
CA SER A 71 -1.96 7.27 12.77
C SER A 71 -2.16 7.61 11.31
N THR A 72 -3.22 8.34 10.96
CA THR A 72 -3.47 8.87 9.60
C THR A 72 -3.12 10.35 9.47
N THR A 73 -2.56 10.95 10.52
CA THR A 73 -2.29 12.39 10.63
C THR A 73 -0.81 12.68 10.94
N GLY A 74 0.06 11.68 10.77
CA GLY A 74 1.49 11.79 11.02
C GLY A 74 1.94 11.29 12.40
N PRO A 75 3.20 11.53 12.79
CA PRO A 75 3.85 10.86 13.93
C PRO A 75 3.40 11.35 15.30
N ASN A 76 2.67 12.46 15.38
CA ASN A 76 2.15 12.98 16.64
C ASN A 76 0.77 12.41 17.00
N GLY A 77 0.23 11.50 16.18
CA GLY A 77 -1.11 10.95 16.36
C GLY A 77 -2.22 11.90 15.91
N PRO A 78 -3.48 11.66 16.31
CA PRO A 78 -3.90 10.64 17.28
C PRO A 78 -3.57 9.22 16.85
N TRP A 79 -3.20 8.39 17.83
CA TRP A 79 -2.85 6.97 17.62
C TRP A 79 -4.07 6.09 17.81
N ILE A 80 -4.35 5.25 16.81
CA ILE A 80 -5.44 4.29 16.78
C ILE A 80 -4.84 2.89 16.98
N PRO A 81 -5.30 2.10 17.98
CA PRO A 81 -4.80 0.75 18.20
C PRO A 81 -5.04 -0.14 16.98
N ILE A 82 -3.99 -0.87 16.57
CA ILE A 82 -4.08 -1.99 15.63
C ILE A 82 -4.34 -3.28 16.40
N VAL A 83 -3.51 -3.52 17.42
CA VAL A 83 -3.60 -4.65 18.32
C VAL A 83 -2.84 -4.30 19.61
N MET A 84 -3.32 -4.84 20.72
CA MET A 84 -2.76 -4.64 22.05
C MET A 84 -2.44 -6.01 22.64
N ASP A 85 -1.49 -6.05 23.58
CA ASP A 85 -1.17 -7.23 24.39
C ASP A 85 -0.75 -8.46 23.56
N LEU A 86 -0.03 -8.27 22.45
CA LEU A 86 0.55 -9.40 21.72
C LEU A 86 1.61 -10.09 22.59
N PRO A 87 1.69 -11.44 22.60
CA PRO A 87 2.65 -12.14 23.44
C PRO A 87 4.09 -11.79 23.08
N ALA A 88 4.96 -11.70 24.08
CA ALA A 88 6.36 -11.28 23.92
C ALA A 88 7.16 -12.10 22.88
N GLY A 89 6.87 -13.40 22.74
CA GLY A 89 7.58 -14.30 21.83
C GLY A 89 9.07 -14.45 22.20
N ASN A 90 9.95 -14.54 21.19
CA ASN A 90 11.40 -14.54 21.40
C ASN A 90 11.91 -13.11 21.64
N THR A 91 12.51 -12.84 22.80
CA THR A 91 13.00 -11.52 23.21
C THR A 91 14.50 -11.33 23.03
N SER A 92 15.18 -12.27 22.37
CA SER A 92 16.61 -12.16 22.07
C SER A 92 16.87 -11.05 21.06
N SER A 93 18.00 -10.35 21.18
CA SER A 93 18.43 -9.39 20.15
C SER A 93 18.49 -10.07 18.76
N GLY A 94 17.95 -9.41 17.75
CA GLY A 94 17.75 -9.90 16.39
C GLY A 94 16.50 -10.75 16.17
N ALA A 95 15.70 -11.03 17.21
CA ALA A 95 14.44 -11.75 17.04
C ALA A 95 13.43 -10.90 16.26
N VAL A 96 12.90 -11.47 15.18
CA VAL A 96 11.91 -10.83 14.31
C VAL A 96 10.51 -11.29 14.69
N HIS A 97 9.58 -10.35 14.71
CA HIS A 97 8.17 -10.53 15.00
C HIS A 97 7.33 -9.97 13.87
N SER A 98 6.10 -10.48 13.74
CA SER A 98 5.19 -10.02 12.70
C SER A 98 3.74 -10.07 13.14
N TYR A 99 2.92 -9.17 12.60
CA TYR A 99 1.48 -9.16 12.80
C TYR A 99 0.75 -8.89 11.47
N VAL A 100 -0.28 -9.68 11.18
CA VAL A 100 -1.13 -9.47 10.01
C VAL A 100 -2.23 -8.48 10.37
N TRP A 101 -2.15 -7.29 9.79
CA TRP A 101 -3.07 -6.18 10.03
C TRP A 101 -4.06 -6.00 8.88
N THR A 102 -5.35 -5.89 9.17
CA THR A 102 -6.35 -5.42 8.19
C THR A 102 -6.32 -3.90 8.10
N VAL A 103 -5.88 -3.38 6.95
CA VAL A 103 -5.75 -1.94 6.69
C VAL A 103 -7.16 -1.31 6.69
N PRO A 104 -7.39 -0.22 7.46
CA PRO A 104 -8.70 0.40 7.57
C PRO A 104 -9.12 1.08 6.26
N ALA A 105 -10.44 1.24 6.08
CA ALA A 105 -11.04 2.00 4.99
C ALA A 105 -10.87 3.52 5.20
N ALA A 106 -9.63 4.01 5.10
CA ALA A 106 -9.28 5.41 5.23
C ALA A 106 -8.40 5.85 4.05
N PHE A 107 -8.45 7.13 3.70
CA PHE A 107 -7.50 7.73 2.76
C PHE A 107 -6.55 8.66 3.50
N SER A 108 -5.25 8.44 3.37
CA SER A 108 -4.23 9.35 3.93
C SER A 108 -2.87 9.14 3.28
N SER A 109 -2.14 10.22 3.06
CA SER A 109 -0.73 10.21 2.66
C SER A 109 0.24 10.40 3.83
N GLN A 110 -0.27 10.42 5.07
CA GLN A 110 0.51 10.72 6.28
C GLN A 110 0.47 9.59 7.31
N VAL A 111 0.48 8.36 6.83
CA VAL A 111 0.28 7.19 7.69
C VAL A 111 1.57 6.85 8.41
N ARG A 112 1.51 6.75 9.74
CA ARG A 112 2.59 6.25 10.60
C ARG A 112 2.15 4.98 11.30
N ILE A 113 3.07 4.03 11.44
CA ILE A 113 2.90 2.83 12.26
C ILE A 113 3.83 2.96 13.46
N ARG A 114 3.37 2.51 14.62
CA ARG A 114 4.15 2.46 15.86
C ARG A 114 4.10 1.07 16.44
N VAL A 115 5.25 0.60 16.90
CA VAL A 115 5.38 -0.57 17.77
C VAL A 115 5.89 -0.14 19.13
N ARG A 116 5.29 -0.66 20.19
CA ARG A 116 5.82 -0.56 21.55
C ARG A 116 6.19 -1.95 22.05
N GLN A 117 7.37 -2.03 22.62
CA GLN A 117 7.84 -3.10 23.47
C GLN A 117 7.53 -2.74 24.92
N ASP A 118 6.46 -3.30 25.47
CA ASP A 118 6.16 -3.19 26.89
C ASP A 118 7.12 -4.10 27.64
N ASN A 119 7.85 -3.54 28.61
CA ASN A 119 8.76 -4.31 29.44
C ASN A 119 8.43 -4.08 30.91
N SER A 120 8.78 -5.06 31.73
CA SER A 120 8.72 -4.85 33.17
C SER A 120 9.74 -3.78 33.57
N GLY A 121 9.24 -2.56 33.78
CA GLY A 121 10.02 -1.36 34.02
C GLY A 121 9.82 -0.30 32.95
N GLN A 122 10.77 -0.19 32.02
CA GLN A 122 10.80 0.85 31.00
C GLN A 122 10.36 0.33 29.63
N ASP A 123 9.39 0.99 29.04
CA ASP A 123 8.94 0.73 27.68
C ASP A 123 9.86 1.36 26.65
N TYR A 124 9.92 0.72 25.48
CA TYR A 124 10.57 1.25 24.30
C TYR A 124 9.61 1.20 23.13
N GLU A 125 9.70 2.20 22.25
CA GLU A 125 8.86 2.25 21.06
C GLU A 125 9.69 2.67 19.86
N ASP A 126 9.19 2.28 18.69
CA ASP A 126 9.67 2.79 17.42
C ASP A 126 8.48 3.16 16.53
N ILE A 127 8.68 4.18 15.70
CA ILE A 127 7.69 4.71 14.76
C ILE A 127 8.30 4.64 13.37
N SER A 128 7.50 4.28 12.37
CA SER A 128 7.94 4.26 10.98
C SER A 128 8.64 5.58 10.59
N ASN A 129 9.84 5.46 10.00
CA ASN A 129 10.76 6.55 9.69
C ASN A 129 10.17 7.61 8.75
N GLY A 130 9.21 7.23 7.91
CA GLY A 130 8.57 8.13 6.94
C GLY A 130 7.07 7.87 6.76
N ASP A 131 6.46 8.70 5.92
CA ASP A 131 5.04 8.60 5.54
C ASP A 131 4.80 7.38 4.68
N ASN A 132 3.94 6.50 5.19
CA ASN A 132 3.21 5.55 4.37
C ASN A 132 1.91 6.22 3.89
N SER A 133 1.23 5.60 2.95
CA SER A 133 -0.09 6.03 2.51
C SER A 133 -1.10 4.90 2.61
N ILE A 134 -2.36 5.22 2.86
CA ILE A 134 -3.48 4.32 2.60
C ILE A 134 -4.27 4.90 1.43
N VAL A 135 -4.45 4.08 0.40
CA VAL A 135 -5.32 4.37 -0.75
C VAL A 135 -6.49 3.40 -0.76
N MET A 136 -7.59 3.80 -1.38
CA MET A 136 -8.74 2.91 -1.57
C MET A 136 -8.37 1.77 -2.53
N SER A 137 -9.01 0.60 -2.36
CA SER A 137 -8.97 -0.43 -3.40
C SER A 137 -9.50 0.16 -4.71
N PRO A 138 -8.75 0.07 -5.83
CA PRO A 138 -9.17 0.72 -7.06
C PRO A 138 -10.55 0.25 -7.54
N LEU A 139 -10.93 -1.01 -7.27
CA LEU A 139 -12.26 -1.53 -7.58
C LEU A 139 -12.95 -2.03 -6.31
N SER A 140 -14.20 -1.62 -6.13
CA SER A 140 -15.13 -2.18 -5.15
C SER A 140 -16.47 -2.52 -5.80
N ALA A 141 -17.20 -3.50 -5.23
CA ALA A 141 -18.48 -3.93 -5.77
C ALA A 141 -19.46 -4.40 -4.70
N SER A 142 -20.75 -4.25 -4.97
CA SER A 142 -21.84 -4.76 -4.12
C SER A 142 -23.08 -5.08 -4.97
N PRO A 143 -23.82 -6.18 -4.68
CA PRO A 143 -23.53 -7.18 -3.66
C PRO A 143 -22.39 -8.13 -4.07
N ALA A 144 -21.79 -8.84 -3.10
CA ALA A 144 -20.80 -9.89 -3.34
C ALA A 144 -21.41 -11.26 -3.67
N THR A 145 -22.74 -11.37 -3.60
CA THR A 145 -23.49 -12.57 -3.96
C THR A 145 -24.72 -12.21 -4.76
N MET A 146 -25.18 -13.10 -5.63
CA MET A 146 -26.36 -12.87 -6.44
C MET A 146 -27.16 -14.15 -6.66
N SER A 147 -28.46 -14.10 -6.41
CA SER A 147 -29.36 -15.23 -6.58
C SER A 147 -29.56 -15.55 -8.06
N VAL A 148 -29.38 -16.82 -8.44
CA VAL A 148 -29.69 -17.29 -9.79
C VAL A 148 -31.20 -17.33 -10.06
N ALA A 149 -32.01 -17.48 -9.01
CA ALA A 149 -33.47 -17.47 -9.12
C ALA A 149 -34.00 -16.06 -9.37
N THR A 150 -33.58 -15.05 -8.59
CA THR A 150 -34.12 -13.68 -8.69
C THR A 150 -33.31 -12.78 -9.61
N GLY A 151 -32.06 -13.11 -9.89
CA GLY A 151 -31.13 -12.19 -10.55
C GLY A 151 -30.82 -10.98 -9.67
N GLY A 152 -30.31 -9.92 -10.29
CA GLY A 152 -29.99 -8.66 -9.60
C GLY A 152 -28.95 -7.85 -10.34
N THR A 153 -28.49 -6.78 -9.69
CA THR A 153 -27.43 -5.91 -10.23
C THR A 153 -26.30 -5.79 -9.22
N GLN A 154 -25.08 -6.08 -9.67
CA GLN A 154 -23.85 -5.76 -8.99
C GLN A 154 -23.36 -4.42 -9.51
N MET A 155 -23.29 -3.44 -8.60
CA MET A 155 -22.72 -2.13 -8.87
C MET A 155 -21.23 -2.15 -8.60
N PHE A 156 -20.46 -1.57 -9.52
CA PHE A 156 -19.02 -1.36 -9.39
C PHE A 156 -18.74 0.12 -9.15
N THR A 157 -17.81 0.38 -8.24
CA THR A 157 -17.22 1.71 -8.05
C THR A 157 -15.73 1.62 -8.37
N LEU A 158 -15.32 2.33 -9.42
CA LEU A 158 -13.95 2.47 -9.86
C LEU A 158 -13.36 3.72 -9.21
N SER A 159 -12.17 3.60 -8.65
CA SER A 159 -11.47 4.64 -7.90
C SER A 159 -9.98 4.56 -8.22
N ALA A 160 -9.62 4.89 -9.46
CA ALA A 160 -8.22 4.94 -9.91
C ALA A 160 -7.46 6.09 -9.22
N GLY A 161 -8.18 7.18 -8.90
CA GLY A 161 -7.65 8.37 -8.24
C GLY A 161 -7.29 9.52 -9.19
N PRO A 162 -7.14 10.76 -8.70
CA PRO A 162 -7.12 11.96 -9.54
C PRO A 162 -5.98 12.02 -10.57
N SER A 163 -4.87 11.32 -10.35
CA SER A 163 -3.78 11.22 -11.32
C SER A 163 -4.18 10.50 -12.62
N TYR A 164 -5.31 9.80 -12.61
CA TYR A 164 -5.87 9.07 -13.75
C TYR A 164 -7.18 9.69 -14.26
N GLY A 165 -7.52 10.90 -13.82
CA GLY A 165 -8.70 11.60 -14.31
C GLY A 165 -8.66 11.82 -15.82
N ASP A 166 -9.84 11.84 -16.46
CA ASP A 166 -10.02 11.97 -17.92
C ASP A 166 -9.38 10.85 -18.77
N LEU A 167 -8.89 9.76 -18.15
CA LEU A 167 -8.35 8.61 -18.87
C LEU A 167 -9.43 7.56 -19.16
N GLY A 168 -9.23 6.78 -20.22
CA GLY A 168 -10.14 5.71 -20.60
C GLY A 168 -10.01 4.51 -19.65
N TYR A 169 -11.13 3.86 -19.36
CA TYR A 169 -11.15 2.61 -18.60
C TYR A 169 -11.90 1.50 -19.32
N LEU A 170 -11.55 0.26 -18.98
CA LEU A 170 -12.28 -0.95 -19.37
C LEU A 170 -12.40 -1.87 -18.16
N LEU A 171 -13.63 -2.22 -17.78
CA LEU A 171 -13.97 -3.24 -16.80
C LEU A 171 -14.30 -4.56 -17.52
N ALA A 172 -13.73 -5.65 -17.03
CA ALA A 172 -13.92 -6.98 -17.58
C ALA A 172 -14.15 -8.00 -16.45
N GLY A 173 -14.63 -9.18 -16.82
CA GLY A 173 -14.84 -10.31 -15.91
C GLY A 173 -14.03 -11.55 -16.28
N SER A 174 -13.95 -12.51 -15.38
CA SER A 174 -13.46 -13.88 -15.60
C SER A 174 -14.31 -14.84 -14.78
N ALA A 175 -14.55 -16.05 -15.30
CA ALA A 175 -15.21 -17.14 -14.59
C ALA A 175 -14.22 -18.26 -14.21
N SER A 176 -12.96 -18.14 -14.62
CA SER A 176 -11.91 -19.14 -14.41
C SER A 176 -10.92 -18.76 -13.30
N GLY A 177 -11.12 -17.62 -12.65
CA GLY A 177 -10.33 -17.16 -11.51
C GLY A 177 -9.43 -15.97 -11.80
N THR A 178 -8.52 -15.71 -10.86
CA THR A 178 -7.63 -14.53 -10.87
C THR A 178 -6.15 -14.89 -11.08
N SER A 179 -5.83 -16.19 -11.20
CA SER A 179 -4.46 -16.70 -11.36
C SER A 179 -4.38 -17.78 -12.45
N PRO A 180 -3.41 -17.70 -13.38
CA PRO A 180 -2.40 -16.66 -13.49
C PRO A 180 -3.01 -15.30 -13.92
N ALA A 181 -2.45 -14.21 -13.40
CA ALA A 181 -2.85 -12.85 -13.81
C ALA A 181 -2.47 -12.60 -15.27
N THR A 182 -3.34 -11.90 -16.01
CA THR A 182 -3.12 -11.58 -17.42
C THR A 182 -2.24 -10.34 -17.56
N SER A 183 -1.19 -10.40 -18.37
CA SER A 183 -0.39 -9.22 -18.74
C SER A 183 -1.14 -8.36 -19.74
N ILE A 184 -1.27 -7.06 -19.46
CA ILE A 184 -2.02 -6.10 -20.28
C ILE A 184 -1.12 -4.97 -20.82
N GLY A 185 0.19 -5.20 -20.84
CA GLY A 185 1.19 -4.28 -21.38
C GLY A 185 1.85 -3.39 -20.33
N ASN A 186 2.96 -2.75 -20.69
CA ASN A 186 3.73 -1.85 -19.81
C ASN A 186 4.14 -2.47 -18.45
N GLY A 187 4.34 -3.80 -18.42
CA GLY A 187 4.62 -4.53 -17.17
C GLY A 187 3.43 -4.63 -16.20
N ILE A 188 2.26 -4.14 -16.58
CA ILE A 188 1.03 -4.18 -15.78
C ILE A 188 0.33 -5.52 -16.01
N THR A 189 -0.14 -6.11 -14.91
CA THR A 189 -0.98 -7.30 -14.92
C THR A 189 -2.35 -6.97 -14.35
N ILE A 190 -3.36 -7.74 -14.75
CA ILE A 190 -4.70 -7.70 -14.21
C ILE A 190 -5.07 -9.09 -13.66
N PRO A 191 -5.64 -9.19 -12.45
CA PRO A 191 -5.96 -10.46 -11.81
C PRO A 191 -7.24 -11.09 -12.42
N LEU A 192 -7.22 -11.36 -13.72
CA LEU A 192 -8.26 -12.07 -14.46
C LEU A 192 -7.61 -13.13 -15.34
N VAL A 193 -8.10 -14.36 -15.30
CA VAL A 193 -7.74 -15.41 -16.27
C VAL A 193 -8.54 -15.17 -17.55
N GLN A 194 -7.86 -15.12 -18.70
CA GLN A 194 -8.53 -14.95 -19.99
C GLN A 194 -9.34 -16.20 -20.34
N ASP A 195 -10.66 -16.05 -20.40
CA ASP A 195 -11.58 -17.13 -20.76
C ASP A 195 -12.74 -16.63 -21.64
N ALA A 196 -13.69 -17.52 -21.93
CA ALA A 196 -14.88 -17.16 -22.70
C ALA A 196 -15.73 -16.07 -22.03
N TRP A 197 -15.73 -16.01 -20.69
CA TRP A 197 -16.42 -14.96 -19.94
C TRP A 197 -15.69 -13.62 -20.07
N THR A 198 -14.37 -13.61 -20.06
CA THR A 198 -13.58 -12.40 -20.35
C THR A 198 -13.89 -11.87 -21.74
N SER A 199 -13.82 -12.72 -22.77
CA SER A 199 -14.19 -12.32 -24.13
C SER A 199 -15.63 -11.80 -24.24
N PHE A 200 -16.57 -12.42 -23.51
CA PHE A 200 -17.95 -11.96 -23.44
C PHE A 200 -18.07 -10.58 -22.75
N SER A 201 -17.42 -10.39 -21.59
CA SER A 201 -17.54 -9.19 -20.77
C SER A 201 -17.02 -7.91 -21.44
N ILE A 202 -16.05 -8.05 -22.37
CA ILE A 202 -15.48 -6.93 -23.12
C ILE A 202 -16.14 -6.70 -24.49
N ALA A 203 -17.06 -7.57 -24.91
CA ALA A 203 -17.77 -7.41 -26.17
C ALA A 203 -18.74 -6.23 -26.09
N LEU A 204 -18.81 -5.39 -27.13
CA LEU A 204 -19.72 -4.24 -27.17
C LEU A 204 -20.68 -4.35 -28.38
N PRO A 205 -21.98 -4.03 -28.20
CA PRO A 205 -22.66 -3.75 -26.93
C PRO A 205 -22.87 -5.03 -26.08
N ASN A 206 -22.91 -4.88 -24.76
CA ASN A 206 -23.21 -5.98 -23.84
C ASN A 206 -24.49 -5.67 -23.04
N PRO A 207 -25.54 -6.50 -23.10
CA PRO A 207 -26.76 -6.23 -22.34
C PRO A 207 -26.60 -6.46 -20.83
N LEU A 208 -25.68 -7.35 -20.41
CA LEU A 208 -25.46 -7.66 -19.00
C LEU A 208 -24.51 -6.67 -18.34
N TYR A 209 -23.65 -6.03 -19.11
CA TYR A 209 -22.64 -5.09 -18.63
C TYR A 209 -22.94 -3.68 -19.11
N GLN A 210 -23.17 -2.77 -18.18
CA GLN A 210 -23.43 -1.36 -18.46
C GLN A 210 -22.27 -0.51 -17.96
N ASP A 211 -21.92 0.52 -18.74
CA ASP A 211 -20.86 1.48 -18.42
C ASP A 211 -19.52 0.80 -18.08
N THR A 212 -19.19 -0.31 -18.75
CA THR A 212 -17.91 -1.02 -18.53
C THR A 212 -16.77 -0.49 -19.38
N PHE A 213 -17.04 0.40 -20.32
CA PHE A 213 -16.03 1.09 -21.10
C PHE A 213 -16.39 2.57 -21.16
N GLY A 214 -15.44 3.44 -20.84
CA GLY A 214 -15.70 4.87 -20.77
C GLY A 214 -14.48 5.67 -20.39
N VAL A 215 -14.72 6.89 -19.92
CA VAL A 215 -13.69 7.80 -19.42
C VAL A 215 -13.96 8.07 -17.94
N LEU A 216 -12.90 8.06 -17.12
CA LEU A 216 -12.98 8.41 -15.70
C LEU A 216 -13.26 9.90 -15.53
N ASP A 217 -13.97 10.28 -14.47
CA ASP A 217 -14.14 11.68 -14.11
C ASP A 217 -12.81 12.36 -13.69
N LEU A 218 -12.85 13.66 -13.40
CA LEU A 218 -11.67 14.43 -12.98
C LEU A 218 -11.00 13.90 -11.70
N ASN A 219 -11.72 13.13 -10.88
CA ASN A 219 -11.19 12.50 -9.67
C ASN A 219 -10.68 11.06 -9.94
N GLY A 220 -10.69 10.61 -11.20
CA GLY A 220 -10.32 9.24 -11.57
C GLY A 220 -11.35 8.19 -11.13
N GLN A 221 -12.63 8.55 -11.12
CA GLN A 221 -13.73 7.68 -10.69
C GLN A 221 -14.70 7.37 -11.82
N ALA A 222 -15.36 6.22 -11.71
CA ALA A 222 -16.50 5.85 -12.53
C ALA A 222 -17.38 4.82 -11.81
N THR A 223 -18.59 4.63 -12.31
CA THR A 223 -19.46 3.54 -11.91
C THR A 223 -19.78 2.67 -13.11
N ALA A 224 -19.84 1.35 -12.89
CA ALA A 224 -20.28 0.38 -13.88
C ALA A 224 -21.26 -0.59 -13.24
N SER A 225 -21.93 -1.44 -14.03
CA SER A 225 -22.76 -2.49 -13.46
C SER A 225 -22.75 -3.79 -14.25
N PHE A 226 -22.98 -4.89 -13.54
CA PHE A 226 -23.29 -6.20 -14.08
C PHE A 226 -24.70 -6.60 -13.62
N THR A 227 -25.60 -6.84 -14.55
CA THR A 227 -26.98 -7.26 -14.25
C THR A 227 -27.19 -8.71 -14.66
N LEU A 228 -27.56 -9.54 -13.70
CA LEU A 228 -27.90 -10.93 -13.89
C LEU A 228 -29.42 -11.08 -14.08
N PRO A 229 -29.88 -11.73 -15.16
CA PRO A 229 -31.29 -12.07 -15.32
C PRO A 229 -31.77 -13.05 -14.24
N SER A 230 -33.07 -13.07 -13.99
CA SER A 230 -33.70 -14.07 -13.15
C SER A 230 -33.86 -15.42 -13.87
N GLY A 231 -34.06 -16.49 -13.09
CA GLY A 231 -34.37 -17.82 -13.63
C GLY A 231 -33.20 -18.53 -14.31
N LEU A 232 -31.97 -18.27 -13.87
CA LEU A 232 -30.80 -18.96 -14.40
C LEU A 232 -30.68 -20.41 -13.86
N PRO A 233 -29.98 -21.29 -14.59
CA PRO A 233 -29.84 -22.69 -14.19
C PRO A 233 -29.18 -22.87 -12.81
N PRO A 234 -29.71 -23.77 -11.95
CA PRO A 234 -29.09 -24.08 -10.65
C PRO A 234 -27.66 -24.58 -10.71
N SER A 235 -27.19 -25.03 -11.88
CA SER A 235 -25.79 -25.45 -12.10
C SER A 235 -24.77 -24.32 -11.94
N LEU A 236 -25.22 -23.07 -11.89
CA LEU A 236 -24.35 -21.92 -11.61
C LEU A 236 -24.12 -21.69 -10.12
N ILE A 237 -24.94 -22.25 -9.23
CA ILE A 237 -24.85 -22.03 -7.78
C ILE A 237 -23.48 -22.48 -7.27
N GLY A 238 -22.81 -21.62 -6.51
CA GLY A 238 -21.48 -21.85 -5.97
C GLY A 238 -20.33 -21.56 -6.94
N LEU A 239 -20.63 -21.23 -8.20
CA LEU A 239 -19.63 -20.65 -9.10
C LEU A 239 -19.42 -19.17 -8.76
N SER A 240 -18.22 -18.70 -9.10
CA SER A 240 -17.83 -17.30 -8.93
C SER A 240 -17.49 -16.68 -10.27
N VAL A 241 -17.73 -15.39 -10.38
CA VAL A 241 -17.13 -14.52 -11.39
C VAL A 241 -16.33 -13.44 -10.69
N TRP A 242 -15.19 -13.08 -11.28
CA TRP A 242 -14.32 -12.03 -10.78
C TRP A 242 -14.30 -10.89 -11.78
N HIS A 243 -14.25 -9.66 -11.29
CA HIS A 243 -14.15 -8.47 -12.13
C HIS A 243 -12.97 -7.62 -11.72
N ALA A 244 -12.34 -7.01 -12.72
CA ALA A 244 -11.27 -6.04 -12.56
C ALA A 244 -11.37 -5.02 -13.69
N PHE A 245 -10.78 -3.84 -13.52
CA PHE A 245 -10.66 -2.86 -14.59
C PHE A 245 -9.21 -2.44 -14.82
N ALA A 246 -8.98 -1.95 -16.02
CA ALA A 246 -7.74 -1.30 -16.41
C ALA A 246 -8.00 0.15 -16.80
N VAL A 247 -7.00 1.00 -16.61
CA VAL A 247 -6.98 2.39 -17.11
C VAL A 247 -5.90 2.51 -18.16
N ALA A 248 -6.21 3.22 -19.24
CA ALA A 248 -5.30 3.43 -20.34
C ALA A 248 -5.32 4.89 -20.83
N THR A 249 -4.16 5.34 -21.29
CA THR A 249 -4.09 6.46 -22.22
C THR A 249 -4.50 5.99 -23.62
N THR A 250 -4.39 6.86 -24.61
CA THR A 250 -4.57 6.49 -26.02
C THR A 250 -3.54 5.48 -26.55
N THR A 251 -2.43 5.26 -25.83
CA THR A 251 -1.29 4.48 -26.34
C THR A 251 -0.86 3.34 -25.41
N GLN A 252 -1.20 3.38 -24.13
CA GLN A 252 -0.72 2.40 -23.15
C GLN A 252 -1.67 2.24 -21.97
N VAL A 253 -1.69 1.03 -21.42
CA VAL A 253 -2.26 0.78 -20.09
C VAL A 253 -1.34 1.40 -19.03
N VAL A 254 -1.95 2.04 -18.03
CA VAL A 254 -1.27 2.73 -16.92
C VAL A 254 -1.70 2.25 -15.54
N LEU A 255 -2.82 1.51 -15.44
CA LEU A 255 -3.27 0.91 -14.19
C LEU A 255 -4.02 -0.41 -14.45
N GLY A 256 -3.85 -1.37 -13.55
CA GLY A 256 -4.73 -2.54 -13.38
C GLY A 256 -5.24 -2.59 -11.94
N SER A 257 -6.53 -2.86 -11.74
CA SER A 257 -7.14 -2.90 -10.41
C SER A 257 -6.95 -4.25 -9.70
N ASN A 258 -7.33 -4.30 -8.43
CA ASN A 258 -7.67 -5.55 -7.76
C ASN A 258 -8.87 -6.25 -8.45
N ALA A 259 -9.04 -7.54 -8.19
CA ALA A 259 -10.27 -8.26 -8.51
C ALA A 259 -11.31 -8.12 -7.39
N VAL A 260 -12.58 -8.12 -7.76
CA VAL A 260 -13.74 -8.28 -6.85
C VAL A 260 -14.50 -9.53 -7.26
N GLU A 261 -14.98 -10.31 -6.28
CA GLU A 261 -15.71 -11.56 -6.52
C GLU A 261 -17.23 -11.35 -6.41
N MET A 262 -17.97 -12.07 -7.24
CA MET A 262 -19.40 -12.30 -7.09
C MET A 262 -19.69 -13.79 -7.13
N VAL A 263 -20.34 -14.30 -6.08
CA VAL A 263 -20.73 -15.71 -5.96
C VAL A 263 -22.20 -15.88 -6.30
N PHE A 264 -22.52 -16.84 -7.17
CA PHE A 264 -23.90 -17.21 -7.46
C PHE A 264 -24.51 -18.00 -6.30
N THR A 265 -25.63 -17.53 -5.79
CA THR A 265 -26.40 -18.15 -4.71
C THR A 265 -27.73 -18.67 -5.23
N PRO A 266 -28.44 -19.51 -4.45
CA PRO A 266 -29.80 -19.94 -4.81
C PRO A 266 -30.74 -18.79 -5.15
#